data_AF-A0A943GCN9-F1
#
_entry.id   AF-A0A943GCN9-F1
#
_cell.length_a   1.000
_cell.length_b   1.000
_cell.length_c   1.000
_cell.angle_alpha   90.00
_cell.angle_beta   90.00
_cell.angle_gamma   90.00
#
_symmetry.space_group_name_H-M   'P 1'
#
loop_
_entity.id
_entity.type
_entity.pdbx_description
1 polymer ?
#
loop_
_entity_poly.entity_id
_entity_poly.type
_entity_poly.pdbx_seq_one_letter_code
_entity_poly.pdbx_strand_id
1 'polypeptide(L)'
;MRKIKSERNAKKIKNSMNDFYMYYIRHPKFTAFFKNLSNKELERMSDRIKLVVDDMYIKMRVEEKYMYWNNLSTLYDLLCGYFNKKNRFLELLHKRLGEEEKVNEAIEEKKRLDIIKNVLGYETAFSKEIYDKVDDCLYWFYICINRYLDYYHGRLKKDNPSDLAKIVDKIVTDYDLQYIRDEEGINREINYINNILSRLKYAKENTDVIFSIMCIDYDKKYKRMLKGTLTRVEKLMDIIISEIEKPYAA
;
A
#
# COMPACT_ATOMS: atom_id res chain seq x y z
N MET A 1 -41.50 -27.74 -0.44
CA MET A 1 -41.69 -26.26 -0.52
C MET A 1 -40.64 -25.41 0.20
N ARG A 2 -40.20 -25.72 1.44
CA ARG A 2 -39.25 -24.86 2.19
C ARG A 2 -37.87 -24.69 1.53
N LYS A 3 -37.29 -25.74 0.94
CA LYS A 3 -36.00 -25.67 0.20
C LYS A 3 -36.05 -24.71 -1.00
N ILE A 4 -37.11 -24.81 -1.82
CA ILE A 4 -37.33 -23.98 -3.03
C ILE A 4 -37.48 -22.49 -2.68
N LYS A 5 -38.17 -22.16 -1.57
CA LYS A 5 -38.28 -20.77 -1.09
C LYS A 5 -36.92 -20.21 -0.64
N SER A 6 -36.10 -21.04 0.01
CA SER A 6 -34.78 -20.64 0.49
C SER A 6 -33.79 -20.33 -0.64
N GLU A 7 -33.83 -21.12 -1.72
CA GLU A 7 -32.99 -20.90 -2.91
C GLU A 7 -33.44 -19.66 -3.71
N ARG A 8 -34.76 -19.42 -3.81
CA ARG A 8 -35.31 -18.21 -4.43
C ARG A 8 -34.92 -16.94 -3.67
N ASN A 9 -35.02 -16.93 -2.33
CA ASN A 9 -34.66 -15.76 -1.52
C ASN A 9 -33.15 -15.48 -1.56
N ALA A 10 -32.30 -16.51 -1.53
CA ALA A 10 -30.85 -16.35 -1.67
C ALA A 10 -30.48 -15.77 -3.06
N LYS A 11 -31.14 -16.25 -4.12
CA LYS A 11 -30.95 -15.73 -5.49
C LYS A 11 -31.43 -14.28 -5.63
N LYS A 12 -32.55 -13.92 -4.98
CA LYS A 12 -33.05 -12.53 -4.96
C LYS A 12 -32.10 -11.57 -4.24
N ILE A 13 -31.53 -11.95 -3.10
CA ILE A 13 -30.53 -11.12 -2.41
C ILE A 13 -29.33 -10.88 -3.32
N LYS A 14 -28.79 -11.94 -3.91
CA LYS A 14 -27.68 -11.87 -4.87
C LYS A 14 -28.00 -11.00 -6.10
N ASN A 15 -29.26 -10.93 -6.51
CA ASN A 15 -29.69 -10.05 -7.60
C ASN A 15 -29.94 -8.60 -7.15
N SER A 16 -30.31 -8.37 -5.89
CA SER A 16 -30.61 -7.03 -5.33
C SER A 16 -29.37 -6.30 -4.77
N MET A 17 -28.31 -7.05 -4.50
CA MET A 17 -27.04 -6.57 -3.97
C MET A 17 -25.93 -7.00 -4.92
N ASN A 18 -25.11 -6.05 -5.35
CA ASN A 18 -23.91 -6.37 -6.11
C ASN A 18 -22.89 -7.14 -5.23
N ASP A 19 -21.82 -7.62 -5.85
CA ASP A 19 -20.80 -8.42 -5.18
C ASP A 19 -20.11 -7.68 -4.01
N PHE A 20 -20.08 -6.34 -4.06
CA PHE A 20 -19.52 -5.50 -2.99
C PHE A 20 -20.31 -5.65 -1.68
N TYR A 21 -21.62 -5.39 -1.67
CA TYR A 21 -22.44 -5.54 -0.45
C TYR A 21 -22.51 -7.01 -0.01
N MET A 22 -22.56 -7.94 -0.96
CA MET A 22 -22.61 -9.36 -0.67
C MET A 22 -21.40 -9.85 0.12
N TYR A 23 -20.21 -9.25 -0.08
CA TYR A 23 -19.00 -9.62 0.66
C TYR A 23 -19.15 -9.48 2.17
N TYR A 24 -19.80 -8.40 2.63
CA TYR A 24 -19.96 -8.09 4.06
C TYR A 24 -20.99 -8.97 4.80
N ILE A 25 -21.81 -9.71 4.05
CA ILE A 25 -22.88 -10.56 4.61
C ILE A 25 -22.70 -12.05 4.27
N ARG A 26 -21.52 -12.44 3.76
CA ARG A 26 -21.18 -13.84 3.41
C ARG A 26 -21.10 -14.81 4.60
N HIS A 27 -21.43 -14.37 5.81
CA HIS A 27 -21.43 -15.24 6.98
C HIS A 27 -22.65 -16.19 6.97
N PRO A 28 -22.49 -17.51 7.18
CA PRO A 28 -23.57 -18.50 7.16
C PRO A 28 -24.77 -18.16 8.05
N LYS A 29 -24.52 -17.46 9.17
CA LYS A 29 -25.56 -16.97 10.10
C LYS A 29 -26.51 -15.96 9.43
N PHE A 30 -26.00 -15.02 8.63
CA PHE A 30 -26.84 -14.07 7.90
C PHE A 30 -27.62 -14.76 6.79
N THR A 31 -26.98 -15.69 6.08
CA THR A 31 -27.65 -16.47 5.02
C THR A 31 -28.82 -17.30 5.55
N ALA A 32 -28.74 -17.82 6.78
CA ALA A 32 -29.85 -18.52 7.43
C ALA A 32 -30.99 -17.57 7.83
N PHE A 33 -30.66 -16.38 8.34
CA PHE A 33 -31.64 -15.36 8.73
C PHE A 33 -32.49 -14.90 7.54
N PHE A 34 -31.87 -14.65 6.38
CA PHE A 34 -32.56 -14.20 5.17
C PHE A 34 -33.54 -15.22 4.58
N LYS A 35 -33.37 -16.52 4.87
CA LYS A 35 -34.26 -17.57 4.33
C LYS A 35 -35.70 -17.47 4.84
N ASN A 36 -35.90 -16.84 5.99
CA ASN A 36 -37.19 -16.78 6.67
C ASN A 36 -37.96 -15.48 6.42
N LEU A 37 -37.35 -14.50 5.75
CA LEU A 37 -37.98 -13.19 5.48
C LEU A 37 -38.97 -13.24 4.30
N SER A 38 -40.01 -12.42 4.38
CA SER A 38 -40.87 -12.09 3.24
C SER A 38 -40.12 -11.21 2.23
N ASN A 39 -40.65 -11.08 1.00
CA ASN A 39 -40.02 -10.26 -0.04
C ASN A 39 -39.84 -8.79 0.40
N LYS A 40 -40.86 -8.22 1.04
CA LYS A 40 -40.84 -6.81 1.50
C LYS A 40 -39.83 -6.59 2.64
N GLU A 41 -39.69 -7.55 3.54
CA GLU A 41 -38.69 -7.50 4.62
C GLU A 41 -37.27 -7.66 4.07
N LEU A 42 -37.11 -8.50 3.04
CA LEU A 42 -35.84 -8.76 2.39
C LEU A 42 -35.35 -7.52 1.63
N GLU A 43 -36.21 -6.81 0.89
CA GLU A 43 -35.87 -5.52 0.27
C GLU A 43 -35.45 -4.46 1.29
N ARG A 44 -36.26 -4.24 2.34
CA ARG A 44 -35.94 -3.28 3.41
C ARG A 44 -34.63 -3.59 4.11
N MET A 45 -34.38 -4.88 4.39
CA MET A 45 -33.14 -5.31 5.01
C MET A 45 -31.96 -5.11 4.06
N SER A 46 -32.15 -5.36 2.76
CA SER A 46 -31.11 -5.12 1.77
C SER A 46 -30.70 -3.65 1.70
N ASP A 47 -31.66 -2.73 1.69
CA ASP A 47 -31.38 -1.30 1.67
C ASP A 47 -30.72 -0.83 2.96
N ARG A 48 -31.15 -1.36 4.11
CA ARG A 48 -30.51 -1.07 5.41
C ARG A 48 -29.06 -1.56 5.46
N ILE A 49 -28.77 -2.73 4.91
CA ILE A 49 -27.41 -3.27 4.82
C ILE A 49 -26.54 -2.37 3.94
N LYS A 50 -27.06 -1.93 2.77
CA LYS A 50 -26.34 -0.98 1.91
C LYS A 50 -25.98 0.29 2.67
N LEU A 51 -26.96 0.94 3.30
CA LEU A 51 -26.75 2.15 4.09
C LEU A 51 -25.72 1.97 5.21
N VAL A 52 -25.78 0.86 5.95
CA VAL A 52 -24.81 0.59 7.02
C VAL A 52 -23.41 0.34 6.44
N VAL A 53 -23.30 -0.41 5.34
CA VAL A 53 -22.03 -0.66 4.66
C VAL A 53 -21.44 0.65 4.11
N ASP A 54 -22.26 1.53 3.53
CA ASP A 54 -21.84 2.82 3.00
C ASP A 54 -21.40 3.78 4.11
N ASP A 55 -22.17 3.89 5.20
CA ASP A 55 -21.80 4.68 6.37
C ASP A 55 -20.51 4.16 7.01
N MET A 56 -20.36 2.83 7.13
CA MET A 56 -19.10 2.22 7.58
C MET A 56 -17.95 2.51 6.61
N TYR A 57 -18.19 2.46 5.30
CA TYR A 57 -17.18 2.76 4.28
C TYR A 57 -16.70 4.22 4.40
N ILE A 58 -17.63 5.16 4.49
CA ILE A 58 -17.34 6.60 4.67
C ILE A 58 -16.58 6.83 5.98
N LYS A 59 -17.08 6.29 7.10
CA LYS A 59 -16.44 6.43 8.42
C LYS A 59 -15.05 5.77 8.47
N MET A 60 -14.84 4.73 7.68
CA MET A 60 -13.54 4.06 7.60
C MET A 60 -12.55 4.77 6.68
N ARG A 61 -12.95 5.74 5.85
CA ARG A 61 -12.08 6.44 4.88
C ARG A 61 -11.28 5.47 4.01
N VAL A 62 -12.00 4.54 3.37
CA VAL A 62 -11.41 3.35 2.73
C VAL A 62 -10.51 3.72 1.56
N GLU A 63 -10.92 4.70 0.76
CA GLU A 63 -10.15 5.18 -0.40
C GLU A 63 -8.88 5.88 0.03
N GLU A 64 -8.94 6.75 1.05
CA GLU A 64 -7.76 7.42 1.57
C GLU A 64 -6.78 6.43 2.19
N LYS A 65 -7.29 5.41 2.89
CA LYS A 65 -6.45 4.31 3.40
C LYS A 65 -5.80 3.55 2.26
N TYR A 66 -6.55 3.21 1.21
CA TYR A 66 -6.00 2.53 0.05
C TYR A 66 -4.90 3.37 -0.61
N MET A 67 -5.16 4.65 -0.87
CA MET A 67 -4.19 5.59 -1.43
C MET A 67 -2.92 5.65 -0.57
N TYR A 68 -3.08 5.74 0.75
CA TYR A 68 -1.98 5.76 1.69
C TYR A 68 -1.14 4.49 1.66
N TRP A 69 -1.78 3.33 1.68
CA TRP A 69 -1.08 2.05 1.62
C TRP A 69 -0.41 1.81 0.27
N ASN A 70 -1.04 2.23 -0.83
CA ASN A 70 -0.43 2.20 -2.15
C ASN A 70 0.85 3.03 -2.17
N ASN A 71 0.81 4.26 -1.63
CA ASN A 71 2.00 5.08 -1.49
C ASN A 71 3.11 4.39 -0.68
N LEU A 72 2.77 3.80 0.48
CA LEU A 72 3.74 3.08 1.30
C LEU A 72 4.34 1.86 0.58
N SER A 73 3.53 1.12 -0.17
CA SER A 73 3.99 -0.02 -0.98
C SER A 73 4.97 0.43 -2.06
N THR A 74 4.65 1.51 -2.78
CA THR A 74 5.54 2.07 -3.81
C THR A 74 6.82 2.64 -3.20
N LEU A 75 6.73 3.35 -2.08
CA LEU A 75 7.90 3.85 -1.35
C LEU A 75 8.82 2.69 -0.93
N TYR A 76 8.26 1.60 -0.41
CA TYR A 76 9.04 0.41 -0.08
C TYR A 76 9.71 -0.23 -1.30
N ASP A 77 9.01 -0.29 -2.45
CA ASP A 77 9.56 -0.84 -3.67
C ASP A 77 10.71 0.01 -4.24
N LEU A 78 10.57 1.34 -4.22
CA LEU A 78 11.62 2.28 -4.60
C LEU A 78 12.85 2.14 -3.71
N LEU A 79 12.67 2.02 -2.39
CA LEU A 79 13.79 1.80 -1.47
C LEU A 79 14.49 0.45 -1.74
N CYS A 80 13.72 -0.62 -1.95
CA CYS A 80 14.29 -1.92 -2.33
C CYS A 80 15.05 -1.83 -3.66
N GLY A 81 14.52 -1.12 -4.65
CA GLY A 81 15.19 -0.88 -5.93
C GLY A 81 16.48 -0.10 -5.77
N TYR A 82 16.45 1.03 -5.05
CA TYR A 82 17.59 1.92 -4.85
C TYR A 82 18.78 1.20 -4.17
N PHE A 83 18.50 0.39 -3.15
CA PHE A 83 19.55 -0.35 -2.42
C PHE A 83 19.86 -1.74 -2.97
N ASN A 84 19.25 -2.13 -4.10
CA ASN A 84 19.28 -3.49 -4.64
C ASN A 84 19.01 -4.56 -3.57
N LYS A 85 17.91 -4.37 -2.81
CA LYS A 85 17.43 -5.28 -1.79
C LYS A 85 16.19 -6.01 -2.27
N LYS A 86 16.03 -7.24 -1.77
CA LYS A 86 14.90 -8.08 -2.11
C LYS A 86 13.58 -7.51 -1.59
N ASN A 87 12.62 -7.24 -2.48
CA ASN A 87 11.28 -6.77 -2.09
C ASN A 87 10.42 -7.92 -1.53
N ARG A 88 10.57 -8.20 -0.23
CA ARG A 88 9.83 -9.26 0.49
C ARG A 88 8.31 -9.10 0.44
N PHE A 89 7.81 -7.88 0.32
CA PHE A 89 6.37 -7.61 0.29
C PHE A 89 5.75 -8.02 -1.05
N LEU A 90 6.39 -7.64 -2.15
CA LEU A 90 5.98 -8.01 -3.50
C LEU A 90 5.99 -9.54 -3.70
N GLU A 91 7.02 -10.23 -3.19
CA GLU A 91 7.04 -11.69 -3.22
C GLU A 91 5.84 -12.31 -2.50
N LEU A 92 5.52 -11.79 -1.31
CA LEU A 92 4.40 -12.30 -0.52
C LEU A 92 3.07 -12.02 -1.21
N LEU A 93 2.91 -10.86 -1.84
CA LEU A 93 1.74 -10.51 -2.65
C LEU A 93 1.53 -11.50 -3.80
N HIS A 94 2.56 -11.71 -4.63
CA HIS A 94 2.44 -12.60 -5.79
C HIS A 94 2.20 -14.05 -5.38
N LYS A 95 2.82 -14.54 -4.30
CA LYS A 95 2.52 -15.86 -3.73
C LYS A 95 1.06 -16.00 -3.34
N ARG A 96 0.47 -14.97 -2.69
CA ARG A 96 -0.96 -14.98 -2.33
C ARG A 96 -1.89 -14.87 -3.54
N LEU A 97 -1.43 -14.26 -4.62
CA LEU A 97 -2.19 -14.11 -5.88
C LEU A 97 -2.02 -15.31 -6.83
N GLY A 98 -1.13 -16.25 -6.53
CA GLY A 98 -0.81 -17.37 -7.42
C GLY A 98 -0.04 -16.95 -8.67
N GLU A 99 0.66 -15.82 -8.64
CA GLU A 99 1.40 -15.23 -9.75
C GLU A 99 2.92 -15.33 -9.56
N GLU A 100 3.42 -16.49 -9.14
CA GLU A 100 4.83 -16.68 -8.79
C GLU A 100 5.80 -16.44 -9.96
N GLU A 101 5.36 -16.63 -11.21
CA GLU A 101 6.19 -16.39 -12.41
C GLU A 101 6.55 -14.91 -12.60
N LYS A 102 5.66 -13.96 -12.26
CA LYS A 102 5.90 -12.51 -12.38
C LYS A 102 6.96 -11.99 -11.41
N VAL A 103 7.19 -12.69 -10.30
CA VAL A 103 8.23 -12.34 -9.31
C VAL A 103 9.61 -12.51 -9.92
N ASN A 104 9.83 -13.57 -10.69
CA ASN A 104 11.12 -13.88 -11.28
C ASN A 104 11.48 -12.87 -12.39
N GLU A 105 10.51 -12.45 -13.20
CA GLU A 105 10.71 -11.42 -14.23
C GLU A 105 11.05 -10.04 -13.63
N ALA A 106 10.34 -9.62 -12.58
CA ALA A 106 10.64 -8.35 -11.90
C ALA A 106 12.01 -8.36 -11.19
N ILE A 107 12.46 -9.52 -10.70
CA ILE A 107 13.81 -9.69 -10.13
C ILE A 107 14.89 -9.64 -11.22
N GLU A 108 14.65 -10.27 -12.38
CA GLU A 108 15.54 -10.22 -13.55
C GLU A 108 15.71 -8.79 -14.09
N GLU A 109 14.61 -8.03 -14.19
CA GLU A 109 14.64 -6.64 -14.65
C GLU A 109 15.37 -5.72 -13.65
N LYS A 110 15.25 -5.96 -12.35
CA LYS A 110 16.00 -5.24 -11.31
C LYS A 110 17.50 -5.55 -11.31
N LYS A 111 17.92 -6.78 -11.62
CA LYS A 111 19.35 -7.09 -11.84
C LYS A 111 19.96 -6.33 -13.01
N ARG A 112 19.16 -5.85 -13.98
CA ARG A 112 19.66 -4.96 -15.04
C ARG A 112 19.86 -3.52 -14.56
N LEU A 113 19.17 -3.09 -13.51
CA LEU A 113 19.32 -1.77 -12.87
C LEU A 113 20.54 -1.69 -11.93
N ASP A 114 21.26 -2.80 -11.67
CA ASP A 114 22.48 -2.89 -10.83
C ASP A 114 23.69 -2.04 -11.34
N ILE A 115 23.46 -1.19 -12.34
CA ILE A 115 24.42 -0.27 -12.94
C ILE A 115 24.79 0.89 -11.99
N ILE A 116 23.95 1.23 -11.00
CA ILE A 116 24.16 2.41 -10.12
C ILE A 116 25.47 2.31 -9.31
N LYS A 117 25.87 1.11 -8.88
CA LYS A 117 27.09 0.91 -8.05
C LYS A 117 28.40 1.17 -8.79
N ASN A 118 28.45 0.91 -10.09
CA ASN A 118 29.70 0.93 -10.86
C ASN A 118 29.87 2.18 -11.73
N VAL A 119 28.84 3.02 -11.84
CA VAL A 119 28.85 4.16 -12.78
C VAL A 119 29.13 5.50 -12.09
N LEU A 120 28.93 5.64 -10.78
CA LEU A 120 28.75 6.96 -10.16
C LEU A 120 29.71 7.32 -9.01
N GLY A 121 30.61 6.41 -8.60
CA GLY A 121 31.79 6.78 -7.78
C GLY A 121 31.56 7.06 -6.29
N TYR A 122 30.38 6.77 -5.72
CA TYR A 122 30.04 6.96 -4.30
C TYR A 122 30.00 5.65 -3.50
N GLU A 123 31.06 4.85 -3.57
CA GLU A 123 31.18 3.54 -2.93
C GLU A 123 30.93 3.57 -1.40
N THR A 124 31.22 4.69 -0.74
CA THR A 124 31.00 4.91 0.70
C THR A 124 29.53 4.90 1.11
N ALA A 125 28.63 5.38 0.25
CA ALA A 125 27.18 5.36 0.44
C ALA A 125 26.60 3.93 0.51
N PHE A 126 27.40 2.95 0.08
CA PHE A 126 27.10 1.53 0.08
C PHE A 126 28.05 0.73 0.99
N SER A 127 28.61 1.38 1.99
CA SER A 127 29.38 0.70 3.03
C SER A 127 28.54 -0.34 3.79
N LYS A 128 29.21 -1.32 4.39
CA LYS A 128 28.55 -2.35 5.21
C LYS A 128 27.69 -1.75 6.33
N GLU A 129 28.17 -0.69 6.97
CA GLU A 129 27.43 -0.01 8.03
C GLU A 129 26.11 0.61 7.52
N ILE A 130 26.14 1.23 6.33
CA ILE A 130 24.91 1.76 5.72
C ILE A 130 23.98 0.62 5.31
N TYR A 131 24.51 -0.47 4.77
CA TYR A 131 23.69 -1.64 4.44
C TYR A 131 23.01 -2.28 5.65
N ASP A 132 23.66 -2.30 6.82
CA ASP A 132 23.04 -2.77 8.05
C ASP A 132 21.88 -1.85 8.47
N LYS A 133 22.03 -0.52 8.30
CA LYS A 133 20.95 0.46 8.52
C LYS A 133 19.81 0.31 7.51
N VAL A 134 20.13 0.02 6.25
CA VAL A 134 19.15 -0.28 5.19
C VAL A 134 18.35 -1.53 5.56
N ASP A 135 19.00 -2.60 6.01
CA ASP A 135 18.34 -3.85 6.37
C ASP A 135 17.41 -3.69 7.58
N ASP A 136 17.80 -2.95 8.63
CA ASP A 136 16.91 -2.60 9.75
C ASP A 136 15.72 -1.76 9.25
N CYS A 137 15.98 -0.74 8.42
CA CYS A 137 14.96 0.13 7.87
C CYS A 137 13.91 -0.65 7.06
N LEU A 138 14.35 -1.46 6.10
CA LEU A 138 13.48 -2.29 5.26
C LEU A 138 12.74 -3.35 6.06
N TYR A 139 13.35 -3.91 7.12
CA TYR A 139 12.66 -4.84 8.01
C TYR A 139 11.46 -4.18 8.71
N TRP A 140 11.67 -3.04 9.35
CA TRP A 140 10.57 -2.32 10.03
C TRP A 140 9.52 -1.81 9.04
N PHE A 141 9.94 -1.38 7.86
CA PHE A 141 9.03 -0.99 6.79
C PHE A 141 8.18 -2.17 6.32
N TYR A 142 8.80 -3.31 6.05
CA TYR A 142 8.10 -4.55 5.73
C TYR A 142 7.06 -4.92 6.80
N ILE A 143 7.41 -4.87 8.08
CA ILE A 143 6.46 -5.13 9.18
C ILE A 143 5.26 -4.17 9.11
N CYS A 144 5.50 -2.89 8.80
CA CYS A 144 4.44 -1.91 8.65
C CYS A 144 3.52 -2.31 7.48
N ILE A 145 4.06 -2.45 6.28
CA ILE A 145 3.26 -2.70 5.07
C ILE A 145 2.68 -4.11 5.01
N ASN A 146 3.24 -5.12 5.67
CA ASN A 146 2.69 -6.47 5.64
C ASN A 146 1.26 -6.51 6.21
N ARG A 147 0.93 -5.61 7.15
CA ARG A 147 -0.44 -5.42 7.62
C ARG A 147 -1.40 -4.93 6.54
N TYR A 148 -0.92 -4.24 5.52
CA TYR A 148 -1.71 -3.84 4.36
C TYR A 148 -2.38 -5.05 3.69
N LEU A 149 -1.72 -6.21 3.65
CA LEU A 149 -2.25 -7.41 3.01
C LEU A 149 -3.59 -7.87 3.59
N ASP A 150 -3.78 -7.70 4.89
CA ASP A 150 -5.02 -8.09 5.56
C ASP A 150 -6.18 -7.16 5.16
N TYR A 151 -5.89 -5.92 4.80
CA TYR A 151 -6.86 -4.94 4.30
C TYR A 151 -7.02 -4.98 2.77
N TYR A 152 -5.95 -5.32 2.04
CA TYR A 152 -5.89 -5.36 0.57
C TYR A 152 -6.69 -6.52 -0.02
N HIS A 153 -6.61 -7.72 0.57
CA HIS A 153 -7.25 -8.92 0.01
C HIS A 153 -8.78 -8.93 0.08
N GLY A 154 -9.40 -8.12 0.94
CA GLY A 154 -10.83 -8.20 1.18
C GLY A 154 -11.71 -7.40 0.23
N ARG A 155 -11.18 -6.36 -0.43
CA ARG A 155 -12.06 -5.28 -0.95
C ARG A 155 -11.96 -4.94 -2.45
N LEU A 156 -10.98 -5.46 -3.19
CA LEU A 156 -10.77 -5.06 -4.58
C LEU A 156 -10.93 -6.22 -5.55
N LYS A 157 -12.17 -6.70 -5.68
CA LYS A 157 -12.58 -7.35 -6.93
C LYS A 157 -13.05 -6.27 -7.91
N LYS A 158 -12.21 -6.02 -8.90
CA LYS A 158 -12.51 -5.64 -10.30
C LYS A 158 -12.88 -4.21 -10.71
N ASP A 159 -13.14 -3.24 -9.84
CA ASP A 159 -13.35 -1.86 -10.32
C ASP A 159 -12.36 -0.85 -9.69
N ASN A 160 -11.49 -0.29 -10.54
CA ASN A 160 -10.60 0.87 -10.35
C ASN A 160 -9.45 0.90 -9.31
N PRO A 161 -8.64 -0.16 -9.09
CA PRO A 161 -7.34 -0.05 -8.40
C PRO A 161 -6.35 0.91 -9.08
N SER A 162 -6.46 1.05 -10.41
CA SER A 162 -5.59 1.89 -11.25
C SER A 162 -5.79 3.38 -10.99
N ASP A 163 -7.02 3.83 -10.79
CA ASP A 163 -7.31 5.27 -10.80
C ASP A 163 -6.96 5.94 -9.47
N LEU A 164 -7.20 5.25 -8.35
CA LEU A 164 -6.74 5.71 -7.03
C LEU A 164 -5.21 5.76 -6.94
N ALA A 165 -4.52 4.81 -7.57
CA ALA A 165 -3.05 4.83 -7.65
C ALA A 165 -2.55 6.03 -8.45
N LYS A 166 -3.16 6.34 -9.60
CA LYS A 166 -2.84 7.53 -10.41
C LYS A 166 -3.07 8.84 -9.65
N ILE A 167 -4.10 8.91 -8.80
CA ILE A 167 -4.36 10.09 -7.96
C ILE A 167 -3.20 10.32 -7.00
N VAL A 168 -2.71 9.27 -6.34
CA VAL A 168 -1.54 9.36 -5.47
C VAL A 168 -0.33 9.84 -6.25
N ASP A 169 -0.09 9.27 -7.44
CA ASP A 169 1.05 9.67 -8.26
C ASP A 169 0.98 11.15 -8.60
N LYS A 170 -0.19 11.66 -9.02
CA LYS A 170 -0.39 13.09 -9.27
C LYS A 170 -0.08 13.95 -8.04
N ILE A 171 -0.65 13.62 -6.88
CA ILE A 171 -0.38 14.33 -5.61
C ILE A 171 1.12 14.32 -5.28
N VAL A 172 1.78 13.17 -5.47
CA VAL A 172 3.21 13.00 -5.20
C VAL A 172 4.05 13.85 -6.15
N THR A 173 3.64 13.96 -7.40
CA THR A 173 4.36 14.72 -8.44
C THR A 173 4.18 16.22 -8.24
N ASP A 174 3.06 16.65 -7.64
CA ASP A 174 2.76 18.03 -7.30
C ASP A 174 3.53 18.53 -6.05
N TYR A 175 4.22 17.67 -5.29
CA TYR A 175 5.15 18.14 -4.26
C TYR A 175 6.40 18.75 -4.90
N ASP A 176 6.76 19.96 -4.48
CA ASP A 176 8.02 20.62 -4.88
C ASP A 176 9.23 19.66 -4.73
N LEU A 177 10.08 19.67 -5.75
CA LEU A 177 11.31 18.88 -5.83
C LEU A 177 12.18 19.22 -4.62
N GLN A 178 12.39 18.24 -3.73
CA GLN A 178 13.13 18.44 -2.48
C GLN A 178 14.65 18.50 -2.69
N TYR A 179 15.15 17.90 -3.76
CA TYR A 179 16.57 17.88 -4.12
C TYR A 179 16.75 18.36 -5.56
N ILE A 180 17.42 19.49 -5.75
CA ILE A 180 17.62 20.14 -7.06
C ILE A 180 19.11 20.26 -7.33
N ARG A 181 19.55 19.77 -8.51
CA ARG A 181 20.91 19.87 -9.03
C ARG A 181 20.87 20.06 -10.54
N ASP A 182 21.87 20.75 -11.09
CA ASP A 182 21.97 21.07 -12.52
C ASP A 182 23.10 20.27 -13.18
N GLU A 183 23.01 18.94 -13.13
CA GLU A 183 24.08 18.03 -13.56
C GLU A 183 23.51 16.87 -14.40
N GLU A 184 23.71 16.92 -15.73
CA GLU A 184 23.14 15.96 -16.68
C GLU A 184 23.49 14.49 -16.37
N GLY A 185 24.65 14.23 -15.77
CA GLY A 185 25.14 12.88 -15.45
C GLY A 185 24.39 12.19 -14.30
N ILE A 186 23.73 12.94 -13.41
CA ILE A 186 23.08 12.42 -12.19
C ILE A 186 21.56 12.66 -12.19
N ASN A 187 21.01 13.41 -13.15
CA ASN A 187 19.58 13.77 -13.21
C ASN A 187 18.59 12.60 -13.04
N ARG A 188 18.91 11.40 -13.55
CA ARG A 188 18.05 10.22 -13.36
C ARG A 188 17.97 9.78 -11.90
N GLU A 189 19.09 9.83 -11.18
CA GLU A 189 19.16 9.50 -9.77
C GLU A 189 18.48 10.58 -8.92
N ILE A 190 18.70 11.86 -9.21
CA ILE A 190 17.98 12.98 -8.56
C ILE A 190 16.48 12.79 -8.68
N ASN A 191 15.98 12.44 -9.87
CA ASN A 191 14.56 12.15 -10.09
C ASN A 191 14.08 10.95 -9.26
N TYR A 192 14.90 9.91 -9.12
CA TYR A 192 14.57 8.75 -8.30
C TYR A 192 14.51 9.11 -6.81
N ILE A 193 15.51 9.85 -6.30
CA ILE A 193 15.57 10.35 -4.92
C ILE A 193 14.39 11.27 -4.64
N ASN A 194 14.08 12.22 -5.53
CA ASN A 194 12.92 13.10 -5.40
C ASN A 194 11.61 12.32 -5.33
N ASN A 195 11.45 11.26 -6.11
CA ASN A 195 10.28 10.39 -6.03
C ASN A 195 10.17 9.70 -4.65
N ILE A 196 11.29 9.21 -4.10
CA ILE A 196 11.33 8.67 -2.73
C ILE A 196 10.93 9.75 -1.70
N LEU A 197 11.52 10.95 -1.79
CA LEU A 197 11.30 12.05 -0.87
C LEU A 197 9.86 12.59 -0.90
N SER A 198 9.28 12.76 -2.08
CA SER A 198 7.88 13.20 -2.23
C SER A 198 6.90 12.18 -1.67
N ARG A 199 7.15 10.88 -1.89
CA ARG A 199 6.34 9.81 -1.30
C ARG A 199 6.49 9.71 0.20
N LEU A 200 7.70 9.92 0.71
CA LEU A 200 7.97 9.99 2.14
C LEU A 200 7.23 11.17 2.79
N LYS A 201 7.25 12.34 2.15
CA LYS A 201 6.50 13.53 2.61
C LYS A 201 5.01 13.25 2.67
N TYR A 202 4.43 12.72 1.59
CA TYR A 202 3.03 12.29 1.59
C TYR A 202 2.72 11.31 2.74
N ALA A 203 3.58 10.31 2.96
CA ALA A 203 3.40 9.33 4.01
C ALA A 203 3.42 9.95 5.43
N LYS A 204 4.30 10.92 5.67
CA LYS A 204 4.42 11.62 6.95
C LYS A 204 3.21 12.53 7.21
N GLU A 205 2.76 13.27 6.20
CA GLU A 205 1.60 14.18 6.30
C GLU A 205 0.28 13.40 6.49
N ASN A 206 0.18 12.20 5.92
CA ASN A 206 -1.06 11.42 5.92
C ASN A 206 -1.04 10.21 6.87
N THR A 207 -0.08 10.16 7.82
CA THR A 207 0.05 8.99 8.72
C THR A 207 -1.22 8.70 9.52
N ASP A 208 -2.07 9.69 9.75
CA ASP A 208 -3.30 9.54 10.54
C ASP A 208 -4.44 8.85 9.79
N VAL A 209 -4.33 8.72 8.47
CA VAL A 209 -5.36 8.12 7.61
C VAL A 209 -5.59 6.64 7.92
N ILE A 210 -4.57 5.89 8.35
CA ILE A 210 -4.65 4.43 8.54
C ILE A 210 -5.41 3.97 9.79
N PHE A 211 -5.76 4.87 10.71
CA PHE A 211 -6.37 4.49 11.98
C PHE A 211 -7.89 4.38 11.88
N SER A 212 -8.47 3.49 12.68
CA SER A 212 -9.90 3.17 12.66
C SER A 212 -10.56 3.51 13.99
N ILE A 213 -11.87 3.76 13.94
CA ILE A 213 -12.69 4.07 15.11
C ILE A 213 -12.76 2.87 16.10
N MET A 214 -12.37 1.67 15.68
CA MET A 214 -12.66 0.41 16.40
C MET A 214 -11.52 -0.10 17.30
N CYS A 215 -10.26 0.35 17.16
CA CYS A 215 -9.11 -0.30 17.82
C CYS A 215 -7.99 0.69 18.25
N ILE A 216 -8.37 1.68 19.05
CA ILE A 216 -7.56 2.88 19.38
C ILE A 216 -6.15 2.57 19.93
N ASP A 217 -5.99 1.60 20.84
CA ASP A 217 -4.68 1.37 21.48
C ASP A 217 -3.71 0.57 20.60
N TYR A 218 -4.24 -0.35 19.79
CA TYR A 218 -3.45 -1.04 18.77
C TYR A 218 -2.98 -0.06 17.69
N ASP A 219 -3.84 0.87 17.32
CA ASP A 219 -3.58 1.94 16.37
C ASP A 219 -2.48 2.89 16.87
N LYS A 220 -2.45 3.25 18.17
CA LYS A 220 -1.37 4.06 18.76
C LYS A 220 0.01 3.42 18.64
N LYS A 221 0.13 2.13 18.99
CA LYS A 221 1.41 1.41 18.91
C LYS A 221 1.89 1.34 17.46
N TYR A 222 0.98 1.03 16.55
CA TYR A 222 1.28 0.96 15.13
C TYR A 222 1.67 2.32 14.54
N LYS A 223 0.96 3.40 14.91
CA LYS A 223 1.29 4.78 14.56
C LYS A 223 2.73 5.13 14.91
N ARG A 224 3.14 4.81 16.14
CA ARG A 224 4.49 5.09 16.62
C ARG A 224 5.53 4.33 15.80
N MET A 225 5.26 3.05 15.51
CA MET A 225 6.13 2.22 14.69
C MET A 225 6.28 2.78 13.27
N LEU A 226 5.17 3.08 12.59
CA LEU A 226 5.18 3.64 11.24
C LEU A 226 5.91 4.99 11.19
N LYS A 227 5.62 5.91 12.11
CA LYS A 227 6.35 7.20 12.20
C LYS A 227 7.85 6.96 12.39
N GLY A 228 8.23 6.05 13.28
CA GLY A 228 9.63 5.69 13.50
C GLY A 228 10.29 5.10 12.25
N THR A 229 9.58 4.28 11.48
CA THR A 229 10.05 3.76 10.19
C THR A 229 10.25 4.88 9.18
N LEU A 230 9.29 5.78 9.01
CA LEU A 230 9.40 6.90 8.06
C LEU A 230 10.59 7.82 8.43
N THR A 231 10.83 8.07 9.72
CA THR A 231 12.03 8.80 10.18
C THR A 231 13.33 8.06 9.88
N ARG A 232 13.35 6.72 9.92
CA ARG A 232 14.55 5.95 9.49
C ARG A 232 14.81 6.11 8.00
N VAL A 233 13.77 6.08 7.18
CA VAL A 233 13.87 6.30 5.73
C VAL A 233 14.42 7.70 5.44
N GLU A 234 13.87 8.73 6.08
CA GLU A 234 14.35 10.11 5.96
C GLU A 234 15.85 10.21 6.22
N LYS A 235 16.30 9.75 7.39
CA LYS A 235 17.72 9.77 7.75
C LYS A 235 18.60 8.99 6.80
N LEU A 236 18.11 7.88 6.27
CA LEU A 236 18.84 7.08 5.30
C LEU A 236 19.02 7.85 3.99
N MET A 237 17.97 8.53 3.51
CA MET A 237 18.06 9.37 2.31
C MET A 237 18.95 10.59 2.54
N ASP A 238 18.92 11.20 3.72
CA ASP A 238 19.82 12.31 4.06
C ASP A 238 21.30 11.91 3.99
N ILE A 239 21.63 10.69 4.46
CA ILE A 239 22.99 10.14 4.34
C ILE A 239 23.36 9.99 2.87
N ILE A 240 22.48 9.41 2.05
CA ILE A 240 22.72 9.21 0.63
C ILE A 240 22.95 10.54 -0.10
N ILE A 241 22.09 11.53 0.13
CA ILE A 241 22.24 12.87 -0.44
C ILE A 241 23.58 13.47 -0.01
N SER A 242 23.94 13.36 1.27
CA SER A 242 25.23 13.85 1.75
C SER A 242 26.42 13.16 1.09
N GLU A 243 26.37 11.85 0.84
CA GLU A 243 27.45 11.14 0.14
C GLU A 243 27.54 11.52 -1.34
N ILE A 244 26.40 11.73 -2.00
CA ILE A 244 26.33 12.22 -3.38
C ILE A 244 26.90 13.62 -3.50
N GLU A 245 26.72 14.47 -2.49
CA GLU A 245 27.18 15.86 -2.48
C GLU A 245 28.69 16.00 -2.24
N LYS A 246 29.33 15.05 -1.54
CA LYS A 246 30.76 15.13 -1.18
C LYS A 246 31.71 15.38 -2.37
N PRO A 247 31.58 14.71 -3.53
CA PRO A 247 32.42 14.96 -4.70
C PRO A 247 32.28 16.37 -5.28
N TYR A 248 31.21 17.09 -4.95
CA TYR A 248 30.86 18.40 -5.52
C TYR A 248 30.96 19.55 -4.51
N ALA A 249 31.33 19.27 -3.26
CA ALA A 249 31.53 20.27 -2.23
C ALA A 249 32.90 21.01 -2.34
N ALA A 250 33.56 20.93 -3.50
CA ALA A 250 34.90 21.44 -3.79
C ALA A 250 34.88 22.72 -4.63
#